data_AF-A0A800ALV6-F1
#
_entry.id   AF-A0A800ALV6-F1
#
_cell.length_a   1.000
_cell.length_b   1.000
_cell.length_c   1.000
_cell.angle_alpha   90.00
_cell.angle_beta   90.00
_cell.angle_gamma   90.00
#
_symmetry.space_group_name_H-M   'P 1'
#
loop_
_entity.id
_entity.type
_entity.pdbx_description
1 polymer ?
#
loop_
_entity_poly.entity_id
_entity_poly.type
_entity_poly.pdbx_seq_one_letter_code
_entity_poly.pdbx_strand_id
1 'polypeptide(L)'
;MSSTKIFLDNTIQIERIIVPSRRAIIQPHLTAEGTSVISSTYLLMEYRRTVVADFIAVHNLVKSYEQLGAAVAHLSSGRARFSKRMIERRQMILGMAMVDCEDADESLTRVGVLRILELYIEGVLERRFMENITTLTNATDCDLAKYPLIQRADGYYELTTTCNKKRVRCQQHAAGEYQELLEKLAQVTTDLSQARGQRTCWKLGDIIIALEAPPDALIYTTDKDFKTICTALGRKLYQE
;
A
#
# COMPACT_ATOMS: atom_id res chain seq x y z
N MET A 1 -12.26 -25.34 17.26
CA MET A 1 -11.08 -25.30 16.37
C MET A 1 -10.35 -23.98 16.62
N SER A 2 -9.01 -23.97 16.65
CA SER A 2 -8.26 -22.71 16.81
C SER A 2 -8.48 -21.83 15.57
N SER A 3 -8.86 -20.57 15.76
CA SER A 3 -8.99 -19.62 14.66
C SER A 3 -7.61 -19.29 14.09
N THR A 4 -7.47 -19.31 12.76
CA THR A 4 -6.24 -18.90 12.07
C THR A 4 -6.24 -17.39 11.93
N LYS A 5 -5.20 -16.72 12.45
CA LYS A 5 -5.02 -15.28 12.27
C LYS A 5 -4.03 -15.01 11.14
N ILE A 6 -4.45 -14.26 10.13
CA ILE A 6 -3.61 -13.88 9.00
C ILE A 6 -3.43 -12.37 9.02
N PHE A 7 -2.19 -11.91 9.09
CA PHE A 7 -1.85 -10.50 8.96
C PHE A 7 -1.41 -10.21 7.53
N LEU A 8 -2.16 -9.36 6.82
CA LEU A 8 -1.85 -9.01 5.43
C LEU A 8 -0.80 -7.92 5.37
N ASP A 9 0.28 -8.12 4.64
CA ASP A 9 1.23 -7.06 4.34
C ASP A 9 0.80 -6.20 3.13
N ASN A 10 1.61 -5.20 2.79
CA ASN A 10 1.32 -4.30 1.67
C ASN A 10 1.38 -5.01 0.31
N THR A 11 2.28 -5.98 0.12
CA THR A 11 2.39 -6.70 -1.16
C THR A 11 1.12 -7.50 -1.47
N ILE A 12 0.59 -8.25 -0.50
CA ILE A 12 -0.67 -8.99 -0.67
C ILE A 12 -1.85 -8.04 -0.88
N GLN A 13 -1.88 -6.90 -0.17
CA GLN A 13 -2.91 -5.88 -0.37
C GLN A 13 -2.87 -5.27 -1.79
N ILE A 14 -1.67 -5.00 -2.31
CA ILE A 14 -1.49 -4.51 -3.68
C ILE A 14 -1.94 -5.57 -4.69
N GLU A 15 -1.46 -6.80 -4.55
CA GLU A 15 -1.73 -7.89 -5.50
C GLU A 15 -3.22 -8.21 -5.58
N ARG A 16 -3.92 -8.34 -4.45
CA ARG A 16 -5.37 -8.62 -4.48
C ARG A 16 -6.19 -7.47 -5.07
N ILE A 17 -5.68 -6.23 -5.09
CA ILE A 17 -6.42 -5.08 -5.61
C ILE A 17 -6.14 -4.85 -7.09
N ILE A 18 -4.88 -4.91 -7.50
CA ILE A 18 -4.41 -4.52 -8.84
C ILE A 18 -4.28 -5.73 -9.78
N VAL A 19 -4.13 -6.95 -9.26
CA VAL A 19 -3.85 -8.14 -10.07
C VAL A 19 -5.01 -9.15 -9.94
N PRO A 20 -5.98 -9.16 -10.87
CA PRO A 20 -7.17 -10.02 -10.79
C PRO A 20 -6.85 -11.51 -10.62
N SER A 21 -5.83 -12.01 -11.30
CA SER A 21 -5.40 -13.41 -11.19
C SER A 21 -4.91 -13.76 -9.78
N ARG A 22 -4.21 -12.85 -9.10
CA ARG A 22 -3.79 -13.05 -7.71
C ARG A 22 -4.95 -12.91 -6.74
N ARG A 23 -5.92 -12.04 -7.00
CA ARG A 23 -7.16 -11.97 -6.18
C ARG A 23 -7.85 -13.33 -6.11
N ALA A 24 -7.99 -14.02 -7.24
CA ALA A 24 -8.65 -15.33 -7.28
C ALA A 24 -7.93 -16.40 -6.42
N ILE A 25 -6.61 -16.27 -6.27
CA ILE A 25 -5.79 -17.16 -5.42
C ILE A 25 -5.90 -16.75 -3.95
N ILE A 26 -5.77 -15.45 -3.64
CA ILE A 26 -5.73 -14.93 -2.27
C ILE A 26 -7.10 -15.06 -1.58
N GLN A 27 -8.19 -14.79 -2.31
CA GLN A 27 -9.53 -14.61 -1.75
C GLN A 27 -10.04 -15.83 -0.95
N PRO A 28 -9.93 -17.08 -1.42
CA PRO A 28 -10.35 -18.26 -0.67
C PRO A 28 -9.72 -18.39 0.71
N HIS A 29 -8.43 -18.02 0.86
CA HIS A 29 -7.73 -18.09 2.15
C HIS A 29 -8.27 -17.04 3.14
N LEU A 30 -8.66 -15.87 2.64
CA LEU A 30 -9.17 -14.78 3.48
C LEU A 30 -10.62 -15.01 3.96
N THR A 31 -11.38 -15.82 3.24
CA THR A 31 -12.79 -16.13 3.56
C THR A 31 -12.99 -17.51 4.15
N ALA A 32 -11.92 -18.29 4.34
CA ALA A 32 -12.01 -19.63 4.90
C ALA A 32 -12.59 -19.58 6.33
N GLU A 33 -13.47 -20.53 6.66
CA GLU A 33 -14.10 -20.62 7.97
C GLU A 33 -13.04 -20.67 9.09
N GLY A 34 -13.25 -19.89 10.15
CA GLY A 34 -12.30 -19.79 11.25
C GLY A 34 -11.09 -18.89 10.98
N THR A 35 -11.02 -18.21 9.84
CA THR A 35 -9.96 -17.23 9.54
C THR A 35 -10.31 -15.84 10.05
N SER A 36 -9.36 -15.19 10.73
CA SER A 36 -9.42 -13.79 11.13
C SER A 36 -8.32 -13.01 10.39
N VAL A 37 -8.72 -12.06 9.58
CA VAL A 37 -7.81 -11.29 8.72
C VAL A 37 -7.51 -9.94 9.38
N ILE A 38 -6.23 -9.67 9.56
CA ILE A 38 -5.73 -8.53 10.33
C ILE A 38 -4.89 -7.67 9.40
N SER A 39 -4.97 -6.35 9.58
CA SER A 39 -4.01 -5.40 9.01
C SER A 39 -3.78 -4.27 10.01
N SER A 40 -3.11 -3.20 9.59
CA SER A 40 -2.81 -2.07 10.45
C SER A 40 -3.02 -0.72 9.76
N THR A 41 -3.14 0.34 10.57
CA THR A 41 -3.18 1.72 10.08
C THR A 41 -1.86 2.14 9.44
N TYR A 42 -0.72 1.57 9.85
CA TYR A 42 0.55 1.79 9.16
C TYR A 42 0.49 1.22 7.74
N LEU A 43 -0.02 0.00 7.56
CA LEU A 43 -0.18 -0.59 6.24
C LEU A 43 -1.19 0.17 5.38
N LEU A 44 -2.29 0.64 5.96
CA LEU A 44 -3.21 1.54 5.27
C LEU A 44 -2.49 2.79 4.79
N MET A 45 -1.65 3.39 5.63
CA MET A 45 -0.82 4.54 5.24
C MET A 45 0.15 4.20 4.10
N GLU A 46 0.84 3.06 4.15
CA GLU A 46 1.73 2.64 3.08
C GLU A 46 0.97 2.38 1.78
N TYR A 47 -0.17 1.70 1.85
CA TYR A 47 -1.08 1.48 0.73
C TYR A 47 -1.54 2.80 0.10
N ARG A 48 -1.92 3.78 0.93
CA ARG A 48 -2.32 5.11 0.45
C ARG A 48 -1.17 5.84 -0.25
N ARG A 49 0.05 5.75 0.30
CA ARG A 49 1.25 6.36 -0.29
C ARG A 49 1.71 5.71 -1.58
N THR A 50 1.40 4.43 -1.79
CA THR A 50 1.82 3.69 -2.98
C THR A 50 0.69 3.63 -4.00
N VAL A 51 -0.39 2.91 -3.68
CA VAL A 51 -1.48 2.62 -4.61
C VAL A 51 -2.33 3.85 -4.85
N VAL A 52 -2.91 4.45 -3.80
CA VAL A 52 -3.81 5.60 -3.97
C VAL A 52 -3.08 6.78 -4.61
N ALA A 53 -1.85 7.06 -4.16
CA ALA A 53 -1.01 8.10 -4.76
C ALA A 53 -0.71 7.85 -6.25
N ASP A 54 -0.55 6.59 -6.67
CA ASP A 54 -0.32 6.28 -8.08
C ASP A 54 -1.59 6.38 -8.92
N PHE A 55 -2.75 6.00 -8.40
CA PHE A 55 -4.04 6.26 -9.04
C PHE A 55 -4.24 7.76 -9.26
N ILE A 56 -4.00 8.57 -8.22
CA ILE A 56 -4.04 10.05 -8.32
C ILE A 56 -3.06 10.55 -9.39
N ALA A 57 -1.84 10.03 -9.40
CA ALA A 57 -0.83 10.44 -10.37
C ALA A 57 -1.25 10.10 -11.81
N VAL A 58 -1.83 8.92 -12.05
CA VAL A 58 -2.35 8.52 -13.36
C VAL A 58 -3.54 9.38 -13.76
N HIS A 59 -4.50 9.59 -12.87
CA HIS A 59 -5.64 10.48 -13.09
C HIS A 59 -5.18 11.89 -13.49
N ASN A 60 -4.33 12.51 -12.67
CA ASN A 60 -3.84 13.86 -12.91
C ASN A 60 -3.03 13.94 -14.22
N LEU A 61 -2.29 12.89 -14.58
CA LEU A 61 -1.60 12.79 -15.86
C LEU A 61 -2.59 12.77 -17.03
N VAL A 62 -3.58 11.87 -17.04
CA VAL A 62 -4.60 11.77 -18.09
C VAL A 62 -5.37 13.08 -18.21
N LYS A 63 -5.66 13.75 -17.09
CA LYS A 63 -6.32 15.05 -17.05
C LYS A 63 -5.49 16.16 -17.69
N SER A 64 -4.16 16.11 -17.56
CA SER A 64 -3.24 17.13 -18.08
C SER A 64 -3.07 17.10 -19.61
N TYR A 65 -3.54 16.04 -20.29
CA TYR A 65 -3.46 15.90 -21.74
C TYR A 65 -4.86 15.96 -22.35
N GLU A 66 -4.99 16.56 -23.54
CA GLU A 66 -6.26 16.58 -24.28
C GLU A 66 -6.63 15.21 -24.84
N GLN A 67 -5.62 14.44 -25.26
CA GLN A 67 -5.77 13.13 -25.88
C GLN A 67 -5.21 12.03 -24.98
N LEU A 68 -5.97 10.93 -24.84
CA LEU A 68 -5.55 9.77 -24.03
C LEU A 68 -4.21 9.18 -24.51
N GLY A 69 -4.01 9.09 -25.84
CA GLY A 69 -2.76 8.59 -26.42
C GLY A 69 -1.52 9.40 -26.00
N ALA A 70 -1.66 10.71 -25.78
CA ALA A 70 -0.56 11.55 -25.32
C ALA A 70 -0.18 11.25 -23.86
N ALA A 71 -1.17 10.97 -23.00
CA ALA A 71 -0.93 10.54 -21.63
C ALA A 71 -0.24 9.16 -21.58
N VAL A 72 -0.68 8.22 -22.43
CA VAL A 72 -0.05 6.89 -22.58
C VAL A 72 1.41 7.04 -23.03
N ALA A 73 1.66 7.85 -24.06
CA ALA A 73 3.00 8.11 -24.57
C ALA A 73 3.90 8.75 -23.50
N HIS A 74 3.37 9.69 -22.71
CA HIS A 74 4.10 10.29 -21.60
C HIS A 74 4.54 9.23 -20.60
N LEU A 75 3.61 8.39 -20.14
CA LEU A 75 3.89 7.37 -19.14
C LEU A 75 4.93 6.35 -19.62
N SER A 76 4.84 5.95 -20.89
CA SER A 76 5.77 5.00 -21.52
C SER A 76 7.13 5.60 -21.86
N SER A 77 7.24 6.92 -22.01
CA SER A 77 8.50 7.57 -22.39
C SER A 77 9.60 7.51 -21.32
N GLY A 78 9.26 7.15 -20.08
CA GLY A 78 10.21 7.12 -18.97
C GLY A 78 10.84 8.48 -18.64
N ARG A 79 10.38 9.58 -19.24
CA ARG A 79 10.91 10.95 -19.03
C ARG A 79 10.63 11.48 -17.63
N ALA A 80 9.70 10.85 -16.93
CA ALA A 80 9.45 11.15 -15.54
C ALA A 80 10.48 10.42 -14.67
N ARG A 81 11.07 11.13 -13.69
CA ARG A 81 12.13 10.65 -12.78
C ARG A 81 11.61 9.59 -11.78
N PHE A 82 10.92 8.57 -12.27
CA PHE A 82 10.30 7.51 -11.48
C PHE A 82 11.13 6.23 -11.57
N SER A 83 11.00 5.39 -10.54
CA SER A 83 11.57 4.05 -10.59
C SER A 83 10.81 3.19 -11.60
N LYS A 84 11.49 2.20 -12.20
CA LYS A 84 10.88 1.24 -13.14
C LYS A 84 9.59 0.62 -12.58
N ARG A 85 9.63 0.15 -11.32
CA ARG A 85 8.48 -0.46 -10.62
C ARG A 85 7.28 0.50 -10.50
N MET A 86 7.54 1.79 -10.28
CA MET A 86 6.46 2.79 -10.20
C MET A 86 5.83 3.03 -11.57
N ILE A 87 6.64 3.10 -12.63
CA ILE A 87 6.13 3.25 -14.01
C ILE A 87 5.27 2.04 -14.39
N GLU A 88 5.78 0.82 -14.16
CA GLU A 88 5.06 -0.42 -14.45
C GLU A 88 3.71 -0.46 -13.73
N ARG A 89 3.68 -0.13 -12.43
CA ARG A 89 2.42 -0.09 -11.67
C ARG A 89 1.44 0.95 -12.22
N ARG A 90 1.91 2.14 -12.60
CA ARG A 90 1.05 3.18 -13.19
C ARG A 90 0.54 2.79 -14.57
N GLN A 91 1.34 2.07 -15.36
CA GLN A 91 0.90 1.52 -16.64
C GLN A 91 -0.18 0.46 -16.43
N MET A 92 -0.02 -0.41 -15.43
CA MET A 92 -1.07 -1.38 -15.05
C MET A 92 -2.36 -0.68 -14.61
N ILE A 93 -2.26 0.38 -13.80
CA ILE A 93 -3.43 1.17 -13.36
C ILE A 93 -4.16 1.79 -14.55
N LEU A 94 -3.41 2.40 -15.49
CA LEU A 94 -4.01 2.99 -16.69
C LEU A 94 -4.66 1.91 -17.58
N GLY A 95 -3.98 0.78 -17.80
CA GLY A 95 -4.53 -0.34 -18.55
C GLY A 95 -5.81 -0.90 -17.93
N MET A 96 -5.83 -1.09 -16.61
CA MET A 96 -7.02 -1.51 -15.86
C MET A 96 -8.16 -0.51 -16.05
N ALA A 97 -7.91 0.79 -15.93
CA ALA A 97 -8.94 1.81 -16.12
C ALA A 97 -9.48 1.86 -17.55
N MET A 98 -8.66 1.54 -18.55
CA MET A 98 -9.09 1.44 -19.95
C MET A 98 -9.98 0.22 -20.17
N VAL A 99 -9.62 -0.95 -19.61
CA VAL A 99 -10.44 -2.17 -19.69
C VAL A 99 -11.77 -1.97 -18.98
N ASP A 100 -11.76 -1.46 -17.75
CA ASP A 100 -12.98 -1.20 -16.98
C ASP A 100 -13.88 -0.13 -17.65
N CYS A 101 -13.30 0.78 -18.44
CA CYS A 101 -14.05 1.74 -19.24
C CYS A 101 -14.78 1.06 -20.41
N GLU A 102 -14.12 0.13 -21.10
CA GLU A 102 -14.73 -0.65 -22.19
C GLU A 102 -15.83 -1.58 -21.65
N ASP A 103 -15.58 -2.25 -20.52
CA ASP A 103 -16.54 -3.15 -19.86
C ASP A 103 -17.79 -2.41 -19.34
N ALA A 104 -17.69 -1.11 -19.10
CA ALA A 104 -18.82 -0.27 -18.71
C ALA A 104 -19.68 0.20 -19.91
N ASP A 105 -19.46 -0.37 -21.11
CA ASP A 105 -20.05 0.06 -22.38
C ASP A 105 -19.79 1.55 -22.69
N GLU A 106 -18.75 2.14 -22.10
CA GLU A 106 -18.33 3.50 -22.41
C GLU A 106 -17.33 3.47 -23.58
N SER A 107 -17.46 4.43 -24.50
CA SER A 107 -16.44 4.62 -25.52
C SER A 107 -15.09 4.88 -24.85
N LEU A 108 -14.05 4.12 -25.22
CA LEU A 108 -12.69 4.28 -24.72
C LEU A 108 -12.14 5.67 -25.05
N THR A 109 -12.42 6.61 -24.17
CA THR A 109 -12.14 8.03 -24.32
C THR A 109 -11.43 8.53 -23.07
N ARG A 110 -10.77 9.68 -23.19
CA ARG A 110 -10.18 10.36 -22.04
C ARG A 110 -11.20 10.56 -20.90
N VAL A 111 -12.44 10.93 -21.24
CA VAL A 111 -13.48 11.22 -20.26
C VAL A 111 -13.91 9.95 -19.52
N GLY A 112 -14.14 8.85 -20.24
CA GLY A 112 -14.50 7.57 -19.61
C GLY A 112 -13.38 7.05 -18.70
N VAL A 113 -12.13 7.08 -19.16
CA VAL A 113 -10.97 6.68 -18.33
C VAL A 113 -10.83 7.54 -17.07
N LEU A 114 -11.04 8.86 -17.16
CA LEU A 114 -11.04 9.74 -15.99
C LEU A 114 -12.13 9.35 -15.00
N ARG A 115 -13.35 9.10 -15.48
CA ARG A 115 -14.49 8.70 -14.63
C ARG A 115 -14.22 7.38 -13.89
N ILE A 116 -13.62 6.40 -14.56
CA ILE A 116 -13.21 5.15 -13.91
C ILE A 116 -12.15 5.43 -12.83
N LEU A 117 -11.11 6.21 -13.14
CA LEU A 117 -10.08 6.54 -12.15
C LEU A 117 -10.65 7.30 -10.94
N GLU A 118 -11.59 8.22 -11.15
CA GLU A 118 -12.32 8.94 -10.10
C GLU A 118 -13.11 7.98 -9.21
N LEU A 119 -13.89 7.07 -9.80
CA LEU A 119 -14.61 6.01 -9.07
C LEU A 119 -13.65 5.20 -8.16
N TYR A 120 -12.49 4.86 -8.70
CA TYR A 120 -11.49 4.12 -7.94
C TYR A 120 -10.96 4.93 -6.76
N ILE A 121 -10.51 6.16 -7.02
CA ILE A 121 -9.92 7.07 -6.05
C ILE A 121 -10.89 7.39 -4.91
N GLU A 122 -12.15 7.67 -5.23
CA GLU A 122 -13.14 8.15 -4.26
C GLU A 122 -13.84 7.02 -3.51
N GLY A 123 -14.03 5.88 -4.17
CA GLY A 123 -14.93 4.84 -3.65
C GLY A 123 -14.30 3.47 -3.54
N VAL A 124 -13.46 3.03 -4.47
CA VAL A 124 -13.10 1.60 -4.55
C VAL A 124 -11.85 1.26 -3.74
N LEU A 125 -10.81 2.09 -3.80
CA LEU A 125 -9.48 1.70 -3.32
C LEU A 125 -9.43 1.42 -1.81
N GLU A 126 -9.96 2.31 -0.97
CA GLU A 126 -9.96 2.10 0.49
C GLU A 126 -10.96 1.02 0.90
N ARG A 127 -12.13 0.92 0.24
CA ARG A 127 -13.09 -0.18 0.48
C ARG A 127 -12.47 -1.55 0.18
N ARG A 128 -11.75 -1.68 -0.94
CA ARG A 128 -11.05 -2.93 -1.29
C ARG A 128 -9.92 -3.25 -0.32
N PHE A 129 -9.21 -2.25 0.20
CA PHE A 129 -8.23 -2.48 1.26
C PHE A 129 -8.89 -3.09 2.50
N MET A 130 -10.04 -2.56 2.91
CA MET A 130 -10.78 -3.01 4.09
C MET A 130 -11.53 -4.34 3.90
N GLU A 131 -11.67 -4.80 2.65
CA GLU A 131 -12.41 -6.01 2.33
C GLU A 131 -11.81 -7.25 3.02
N ASN A 132 -12.66 -7.98 3.75
CA ASN A 132 -12.31 -9.15 4.59
C ASN A 132 -11.46 -8.84 5.83
N ILE A 133 -10.98 -7.61 6.05
CA ILE A 133 -10.28 -7.26 7.29
C ILE A 133 -11.26 -7.30 8.46
N THR A 134 -11.02 -8.23 9.40
CA THR A 134 -11.79 -8.34 10.64
C THR A 134 -11.23 -7.43 11.72
N THR A 135 -9.93 -7.14 11.69
CA THR A 135 -9.25 -6.29 12.68
C THR A 135 -8.25 -5.35 12.02
N LEU A 136 -8.36 -4.05 12.30
CA LEU A 136 -7.38 -3.04 11.89
C LEU A 136 -6.67 -2.51 13.14
N THR A 137 -5.41 -2.91 13.35
CA THR A 137 -4.62 -2.46 14.50
C THR A 137 -4.10 -1.02 14.29
N ASN A 138 -3.96 -0.26 15.37
CA ASN A 138 -3.46 1.12 15.32
C ASN A 138 -2.29 1.35 16.29
N ALA A 139 -1.38 0.38 16.40
CA ALA A 139 -0.28 0.44 17.37
C ALA A 139 0.69 1.60 17.09
N THR A 140 0.88 1.97 15.82
CA THR A 140 1.77 3.08 15.45
C THR A 140 1.14 4.47 15.56
N ASP A 141 -0.19 4.52 15.74
CA ASP A 141 -1.01 5.73 15.69
C ASP A 141 -0.60 6.69 14.57
N CYS A 142 -0.48 6.16 13.35
CA CYS A 142 0.07 6.91 12.23
C CYS A 142 -0.91 7.99 11.77
N ASP A 143 -0.60 9.27 12.02
CA ASP A 143 -1.45 10.40 11.58
C ASP A 143 -1.71 10.36 10.07
N LEU A 144 -0.71 9.97 9.27
CA LEU A 144 -0.83 9.91 7.81
C LEU A 144 -1.88 8.93 7.30
N ALA A 145 -2.21 7.90 8.08
CA ALA A 145 -3.34 7.03 7.77
C ALA A 145 -4.68 7.78 7.77
N LYS A 146 -4.76 8.89 8.52
CA LYS A 146 -5.97 9.70 8.77
C LYS A 146 -6.09 10.93 7.88
N TYR A 147 -5.05 11.32 7.13
CA TYR A 147 -5.11 12.52 6.29
C TYR A 147 -6.15 12.33 5.18
N PRO A 148 -7.01 13.31 4.91
CA PRO A 148 -8.01 13.15 3.86
C PRO A 148 -7.36 13.17 2.48
N LEU A 149 -8.00 12.45 1.55
CA LEU A 149 -7.87 12.72 0.12
C LEU A 149 -8.52 14.07 -0.16
N ILE A 150 -7.87 14.95 -0.92
CA ILE A 150 -8.40 16.27 -1.27
C ILE A 150 -8.64 16.30 -2.77
N GLN A 151 -9.89 16.55 -3.17
CA GLN A 151 -10.21 16.96 -4.53
C GLN A 151 -10.15 18.50 -4.59
N ARG A 152 -9.34 19.02 -5.50
CA ARG A 152 -9.18 20.46 -5.74
C ARG A 152 -10.34 21.01 -6.56
N ALA A 153 -10.51 22.32 -6.56
CA ALA A 153 -11.54 23.00 -7.35
C ALA A 153 -11.38 22.80 -8.87
N ASP A 154 -10.16 22.56 -9.36
CA ASP A 154 -9.88 22.20 -10.76
C ASP A 154 -10.08 20.69 -11.05
N GLY A 155 -10.56 19.94 -10.05
CA GLY A 155 -10.79 18.49 -10.09
C GLY A 155 -9.51 17.67 -10.18
N TYR A 156 -8.34 18.20 -9.80
CA TYR A 156 -7.16 17.39 -9.54
C TYR A 156 -7.24 16.80 -8.13
N TYR A 157 -6.67 15.61 -7.92
CA TYR A 157 -6.59 15.02 -6.59
C TYR A 157 -5.21 15.23 -5.96
N GLU A 158 -5.20 15.40 -4.65
CA GLU A 158 -4.00 15.48 -3.84
C GLU A 158 -4.13 14.59 -2.60
N LEU A 159 -3.01 13.97 -2.24
CA LEU A 159 -2.88 13.15 -1.05
C LEU A 159 -1.57 13.48 -0.34
N THR A 160 -1.63 13.70 0.96
CA THR A 160 -0.42 13.91 1.76
C THR A 160 0.32 12.59 1.94
N THR A 161 1.41 12.42 1.19
CA THR A 161 2.24 11.21 1.25
C THR A 161 3.53 11.38 2.05
N THR A 162 3.90 12.59 2.45
CA THR A 162 5.17 12.85 3.14
C THR A 162 4.99 12.94 4.65
N CYS A 163 5.81 12.19 5.39
CA CYS A 163 5.91 12.36 6.84
C CYS A 163 6.90 13.50 7.10
N ASN A 164 6.42 14.58 7.69
CA ASN A 164 7.28 15.65 8.17
C ASN A 164 7.44 15.52 9.67
N LYS A 165 8.67 15.26 10.15
CA LYS A 165 9.01 15.14 11.58
C LYS A 165 8.58 16.34 12.43
N LYS A 166 8.38 17.52 11.82
CA LYS A 166 7.88 18.72 12.51
C LYS A 166 6.35 18.80 12.62
N ARG A 167 5.61 17.99 11.87
CA ARG A 167 4.14 18.04 11.77
C ARG A 167 3.44 16.74 12.15
N VAL A 168 4.09 15.59 11.96
CA VAL A 168 3.51 14.26 12.21
C VAL A 168 3.97 13.77 13.58
N ARG A 169 3.01 13.43 14.43
CA ARG A 169 3.23 12.90 15.79
C ARG A 169 2.89 11.41 15.80
N CYS A 170 3.56 10.58 15.00
CA CYS A 170 3.41 9.14 15.22
C CYS A 170 4.04 8.79 16.58
N GLN A 171 3.41 7.89 17.34
CA GLN A 171 3.94 7.43 18.62
C GLN A 171 5.32 6.77 18.48
N GLN A 172 5.74 6.42 17.26
CA GLN A 172 7.10 5.96 16.96
C GLN A 172 8.19 7.01 17.28
N HIS A 173 7.83 8.27 17.54
CA HIS A 173 8.76 9.29 18.05
C HIS A 173 8.84 9.35 19.59
N ALA A 174 7.96 8.64 20.31
CA ALA A 174 7.86 8.67 21.76
C ALA A 174 8.26 7.31 22.38
N ALA A 175 9.55 7.22 22.74
CA ALA A 175 10.11 6.54 23.93
C ALA A 175 9.87 5.02 24.18
N GLY A 176 10.98 4.28 24.40
CA GLY A 176 11.00 3.04 25.19
C GLY A 176 11.18 1.74 24.40
N GLU A 177 10.10 1.24 23.80
CA GLU A 177 10.04 -0.13 23.23
C GLU A 177 10.89 -0.34 21.97
N TYR A 178 11.22 0.75 21.26
CA TYR A 178 12.15 0.69 20.12
C TYR A 178 13.61 0.49 20.52
N GLN A 179 13.98 0.70 21.79
CA GLN A 179 15.37 0.50 22.22
C GLN A 179 15.74 -0.99 22.18
N GLU A 180 14.89 -1.85 22.75
CA GLU A 180 15.04 -3.31 22.72
C GLU A 180 14.93 -3.86 21.28
N LEU A 181 14.08 -3.23 20.46
CA LEU A 181 13.96 -3.57 19.05
C LEU A 181 15.21 -3.17 18.25
N LEU A 182 15.76 -1.98 18.49
CA LEU A 182 17.02 -1.54 17.88
C LEU A 182 18.18 -2.39 18.37
N GLU A 183 18.16 -2.90 19.61
CA GLU A 183 19.13 -3.88 20.11
C GLU A 183 18.99 -5.24 19.41
N LYS A 184 17.76 -5.75 19.21
CA LYS A 184 17.50 -6.97 18.42
C LYS A 184 17.87 -6.79 16.94
N LEU A 185 17.63 -5.62 16.37
CA LEU A 185 18.05 -5.28 15.00
C LEU A 185 19.57 -5.06 14.89
N ALA A 186 20.23 -4.56 15.92
CA ALA A 186 21.69 -4.43 15.99
C ALA A 186 22.39 -5.79 16.05
N GLN A 187 21.73 -6.81 16.61
CA GLN A 187 22.22 -8.19 16.51
C GLN A 187 22.15 -8.75 15.08
N VAL A 188 21.33 -8.14 14.20
CA VAL A 188 21.13 -8.56 12.81
C VAL A 188 21.83 -7.61 11.81
N THR A 189 22.19 -6.39 12.22
CA THR A 189 22.77 -5.36 11.35
C THR A 189 24.00 -4.72 12.01
N THR A 190 25.13 -4.68 11.29
CA THR A 190 26.42 -4.17 11.77
C THR A 190 26.47 -2.65 12.01
N ASP A 191 25.45 -1.89 11.60
CA ASP A 191 25.41 -0.43 11.76
C ASP A 191 23.97 0.13 11.83
N LEU A 192 23.59 0.61 13.02
CA LEU A 192 22.28 1.21 13.33
C LEU A 192 22.07 2.59 12.69
N SER A 193 23.14 3.30 12.33
CA SER A 193 23.04 4.63 11.69
C SER A 193 22.46 4.52 10.28
N GLN A 194 22.61 3.36 9.64
CA GLN A 194 22.01 3.02 8.35
C GLN A 194 20.48 2.89 8.44
N ALA A 195 19.93 2.43 9.56
CA ALA A 195 18.50 2.21 9.75
C ALA A 195 17.70 3.51 9.94
N ARG A 196 18.34 4.55 10.51
CA ARG A 196 17.75 5.87 10.74
C ARG A 196 17.99 6.79 9.54
N GLY A 197 17.21 6.63 8.48
CA GLY A 197 17.21 7.60 7.38
C GLY A 197 16.88 9.02 7.88
N GLN A 198 17.56 10.04 7.36
CA GLN A 198 17.28 11.44 7.72
C GLN A 198 15.82 11.85 7.41
N ARG A 199 15.15 11.17 6.47
CA ARG A 199 13.84 11.58 5.94
C ARG A 199 12.67 10.59 6.05
N THR A 200 12.83 9.31 6.40
CA THR A 200 11.67 8.38 6.41
C THR A 200 11.91 7.12 7.25
N CYS A 201 10.83 6.59 7.82
CA CYS A 201 10.75 5.26 8.45
C CYS A 201 10.89 4.10 7.45
N TRP A 202 11.13 4.39 6.16
CA TRP A 202 11.07 3.43 5.06
C TRP A 202 12.06 2.28 5.18
N LYS A 203 13.27 2.54 5.70
CA LYS A 203 14.27 1.47 5.91
C LYS A 203 13.85 0.47 7.00
N LEU A 204 12.85 0.82 7.79
CA LEU A 204 12.28 -0.02 8.85
C LEU A 204 10.83 -0.41 8.56
N GLY A 205 10.29 -0.09 7.36
CA GLY A 205 8.87 -0.31 7.05
C GLY A 205 8.45 -1.75 7.26
N ASP A 206 9.18 -2.69 6.65
CA ASP A 206 8.90 -4.12 6.74
C ASP A 206 9.03 -4.65 8.18
N ILE A 207 9.95 -4.09 8.95
CA ILE A 207 10.10 -4.42 10.38
C ILE A 207 8.91 -3.90 11.18
N ILE A 208 8.48 -2.65 10.94
CA ILE A 208 7.29 -2.07 11.58
C ILE A 208 6.07 -2.93 11.28
N ILE A 209 5.87 -3.31 10.02
CA ILE A 209 4.78 -4.18 9.58
C ILE A 209 4.82 -5.52 10.34
N ALA A 210 5.99 -6.17 10.40
CA ALA A 210 6.15 -7.44 11.10
C ALA A 210 5.89 -7.34 12.62
N LEU A 211 6.13 -6.17 13.23
CA LEU A 211 5.87 -5.94 14.64
C LEU A 211 4.42 -5.61 14.95
N GLU A 212 3.72 -4.92 14.05
CA GLU A 212 2.29 -4.64 14.19
C GLU A 212 1.41 -5.88 14.02
N ALA A 213 1.93 -6.92 13.37
CA ALA A 213 1.29 -8.23 13.38
C ALA A 213 1.16 -8.74 14.83
N PRO A 214 -0.01 -9.24 15.25
CA PRO A 214 -0.14 -9.92 16.54
C PRO A 214 0.85 -11.10 16.67
N PRO A 215 1.37 -11.40 17.88
CA PRO A 215 2.33 -12.50 18.09
C PRO A 215 1.89 -13.86 17.56
N ASP A 216 0.59 -14.12 17.56
CA ASP A 216 -0.03 -15.37 17.12
C ASP A 216 -0.56 -15.32 15.68
N ALA A 217 -0.38 -14.22 14.96
CA ALA A 217 -0.77 -14.09 13.56
C ALA A 217 0.34 -14.58 12.60
N LEU A 218 -0.08 -15.18 11.49
CA LEU A 218 0.77 -15.54 10.36
C LEU A 218 0.86 -14.34 9.41
N ILE A 219 2.06 -13.88 9.09
CA ILE A 219 2.26 -12.77 8.15
C ILE A 219 2.19 -13.31 6.73
N TYR A 220 1.25 -12.80 5.95
CA TYR A 220 1.07 -13.15 4.54
C TYR A 220 1.69 -12.06 3.67
N THR A 221 2.71 -12.43 2.89
CA THR A 221 3.50 -11.54 2.03
C THR A 221 4.13 -12.29 0.86
N THR A 222 4.33 -11.60 -0.27
CA THR A 222 5.16 -12.09 -1.38
C THR A 222 6.59 -11.53 -1.35
N ASP A 223 6.91 -10.68 -0.38
CA ASP A 223 8.24 -10.14 -0.19
C ASP A 223 9.17 -11.18 0.48
N LYS A 224 10.30 -11.45 -0.18
CA LYS A 224 11.26 -12.45 0.28
C LYS A 224 12.04 -12.00 1.51
N ASP A 225 12.18 -10.68 1.71
CA ASP A 225 12.95 -10.12 2.82
C ASP A 225 12.26 -10.38 4.17
N PHE A 226 10.93 -10.56 4.16
CA PHE A 226 10.16 -10.93 5.34
C PHE A 226 10.55 -12.29 5.93
N LYS A 227 11.14 -13.22 5.16
CA LYS A 227 11.64 -14.48 5.73
C LYS A 227 12.72 -14.22 6.77
N THR A 228 13.68 -13.35 6.47
CA THR A 228 14.77 -13.00 7.37
C THR A 228 14.24 -12.20 8.56
N ILE A 229 13.37 -11.22 8.31
CA ILE A 229 12.75 -10.38 9.33
C ILE A 229 11.92 -11.23 10.31
N CYS A 230 11.02 -12.08 9.81
CA CYS A 230 10.19 -12.95 10.63
C CYS A 230 11.04 -13.93 11.45
N THR A 231 12.10 -14.50 10.85
CA THR A 231 13.03 -15.39 11.59
C THR A 231 13.68 -14.65 12.75
N ALA A 232 14.19 -13.44 12.53
CA ALA A 232 14.82 -12.63 13.56
C ALA A 232 13.85 -12.19 14.67
N LEU A 233 12.58 -11.94 14.32
CA LEU A 233 11.55 -11.48 15.25
C LEU A 233 10.72 -12.62 15.87
N GLY A 234 11.02 -13.89 15.58
CA GLY A 234 10.24 -15.04 16.05
C GLY A 234 8.81 -15.09 15.50
N ARG A 235 8.57 -14.51 14.32
CA ARG A 235 7.27 -14.49 13.63
C ARG A 235 7.18 -15.63 12.61
N LYS A 236 5.95 -15.97 12.22
CA LYS A 236 5.66 -17.03 11.25
C LYS A 236 5.07 -16.42 9.98
N LEU A 237 5.48 -16.96 8.84
CA LEU A 237 4.89 -16.64 7.54
C LEU A 237 3.68 -17.53 7.29
N TYR A 238 2.66 -16.96 6.64
CA TYR A 238 1.60 -17.74 6.01
C TYR A 238 2.14 -18.40 4.74
N GLN A 239 1.71 -19.63 4.47
CA GLN A 239 2.04 -20.35 3.23
C GLN A 239 0.73 -20.61 2.49
N GLU A 240 0.67 -20.11 1.25
CA GLU A 240 -0.39 -20.39 0.25
C GLU A 240 -0.50 -21.89 -0.03
#